data_AF-A0A1V3X4M5-F1
#
_entry.id   AF-A0A1V3X4M5-F1
#
_cell.length_a   1.000
_cell.length_b   1.000
_cell.length_c   1.000
_cell.angle_alpha   90.00
_cell.angle_beta   90.00
_cell.angle_gamma   90.00
#
_symmetry.space_group_name_H-M   'P 1'
#
loop_
_entity.id
_entity.type
_entity.pdbx_description
1 polymer ?
#
loop_
_entity_poly.entity_id
_entity_poly.type
_entity_poly.pdbx_seq_one_letter_code
_entity_poly.pdbx_strand_id
1 'polypeptide(L)'
;MTARYGQLSYTSFDASGSAGGWRVKQTGGDLDEAEEALLVAGVHTVLNPVKPLPAFPTAAQLQRIPHRLAYRRINRNTACYWHTVPAGSDHTGRPGNVFVHAMLDREAGKAQGSYRPIELWRSQRWLCPYGGAAVAGQSCPQNHRGRATP
;
A
#
# COMPACT_ATOMS: atom_id res chain seq x y z
N MET A 1 -17.15 -4.29 -16.51
CA MET A 1 -16.10 -5.32 -16.44
C MET A 1 -15.23 -4.98 -15.24
N THR A 2 -15.10 -5.87 -14.26
CA THR A 2 -14.25 -5.64 -13.08
C THR A 2 -12.78 -5.58 -13.49
N ALA A 3 -12.04 -4.61 -12.98
CA ALA A 3 -10.61 -4.50 -13.26
C ALA A 3 -9.84 -5.75 -12.77
N ARG A 4 -8.73 -6.14 -13.43
CA ARG A 4 -7.87 -7.25 -12.97
C ARG A 4 -7.36 -7.00 -11.54
N TYR A 5 -7.06 -5.75 -11.23
CA TYR A 5 -6.50 -5.35 -9.95
C TYR A 5 -7.51 -4.55 -9.15
N GLY A 6 -7.69 -4.94 -7.89
CA GLY A 6 -8.34 -4.12 -6.86
C GLY A 6 -7.29 -3.62 -5.88
N GLN A 7 -7.43 -2.40 -5.38
CA GLN A 7 -6.41 -1.76 -4.54
C GLN A 7 -7.04 -0.96 -3.42
N LEU A 8 -6.35 -0.90 -2.28
CA LEU A 8 -6.70 0.04 -1.22
C LEU A 8 -5.45 0.63 -0.58
N SER A 9 -5.60 1.82 -0.04
CA SER A 9 -4.62 2.46 0.84
C SER A 9 -5.13 2.41 2.27
N TYR A 10 -4.24 2.07 3.19
CA TYR A 10 -4.55 1.96 4.61
C TYR A 10 -3.46 2.64 5.43
N THR A 11 -3.86 3.59 6.26
CA THR A 11 -2.94 4.43 7.05
C THR A 11 -3.69 5.02 8.24
N SER A 12 -2.95 5.47 9.26
CA SER A 12 -3.54 6.34 10.28
C SER A 12 -3.64 7.75 9.71
N PHE A 13 -4.87 8.30 9.65
CA PHE A 13 -5.14 9.69 9.27
C PHE A 13 -6.44 10.17 9.92
N ASP A 14 -6.61 11.50 9.95
CA ASP A 14 -7.81 12.13 10.49
C ASP A 14 -8.85 12.29 9.37
N ALA A 15 -10.06 11.76 9.57
CA ALA A 15 -11.19 11.99 8.68
C ALA A 15 -12.16 12.94 9.39
N SER A 16 -12.66 13.96 8.69
CA SER A 16 -13.55 14.97 9.27
C SER A 16 -14.69 14.31 10.06
N GLY A 17 -14.71 14.51 11.39
CA GLY A 17 -15.76 14.01 12.28
C GLY A 17 -15.48 12.68 12.99
N SER A 18 -14.28 12.10 12.89
CA SER A 18 -13.92 10.86 13.59
C SER A 18 -12.54 10.97 14.23
N ALA A 19 -12.43 10.64 15.51
CA ALA A 19 -11.13 10.57 16.20
C ALA A 19 -10.18 9.62 15.46
N GLY A 20 -8.91 10.00 15.39
CA GLY A 20 -7.86 9.31 14.63
C GLY A 20 -7.83 7.80 14.78
N GLY A 21 -7.45 7.11 13.71
CA GLY A 21 -7.26 5.68 13.74
C GLY A 21 -6.90 5.10 12.40
N TRP A 22 -6.44 3.86 12.44
CA TRP A 22 -6.14 3.04 11.28
C TRP A 22 -7.42 2.72 10.49
N ARG A 23 -7.46 3.11 9.22
CA ARG A 23 -8.61 2.86 8.36
C ARG A 23 -8.22 2.83 6.89
N VAL A 24 -9.12 2.31 6.06
CA VAL A 24 -9.04 2.43 4.61
C VAL A 24 -9.19 3.91 4.26
N LYS A 25 -8.22 4.45 3.52
CA LYS A 25 -8.23 5.83 3.03
C LYS A 25 -8.97 5.94 1.71
N GLN A 26 -8.63 5.05 0.79
CA GLN A 26 -9.22 5.05 -0.55
C GLN A 26 -9.11 3.64 -1.14
N THR A 27 -10.12 3.28 -1.93
CA THR A 27 -10.15 2.07 -2.75
C THR A 27 -10.05 2.41 -4.24
N GLY A 28 -9.69 1.43 -5.06
CA GLY A 28 -9.65 1.54 -6.52
C GLY A 28 -9.79 0.17 -7.17
N GLY A 29 -10.21 0.15 -8.44
CA GLY A 29 -10.37 -1.09 -9.20
C GLY A 29 -11.57 -1.94 -8.80
N ASP A 30 -12.65 -1.28 -8.36
CA ASP A 30 -13.95 -1.87 -8.03
C ASP A 30 -13.83 -3.08 -7.09
N LEU A 31 -13.24 -2.86 -5.90
CA LEU A 31 -13.21 -3.85 -4.84
C LEU A 31 -14.63 -4.09 -4.32
N ASP A 32 -15.02 -5.36 -4.21
CA ASP A 32 -16.19 -5.72 -3.42
C ASP A 32 -15.87 -5.76 -1.91
N GLU A 33 -16.90 -5.89 -1.07
CA GLU A 33 -16.76 -5.87 0.39
C GLU A 33 -15.91 -7.04 0.92
N ALA A 34 -15.99 -8.21 0.29
CA ALA A 34 -15.22 -9.38 0.70
C ALA A 34 -13.73 -9.23 0.35
N GLU A 35 -13.43 -8.66 -0.81
CA GLU A 35 -12.09 -8.36 -1.26
C GLU A 35 -11.44 -7.24 -0.42
N GLU A 36 -12.22 -6.20 -0.07
CA GLU A 36 -11.76 -5.17 0.85
C GLU A 36 -11.44 -5.76 2.23
N ALA A 37 -12.36 -6.54 2.81
CA ALA A 37 -12.15 -7.21 4.09
C ALA A 37 -10.92 -8.13 4.07
N LEU A 38 -10.72 -8.85 2.97
CA LEU A 38 -9.55 -9.72 2.76
C LEU A 38 -8.23 -8.93 2.74
N LEU A 39 -8.21 -7.77 2.08
CA LEU A 39 -7.04 -6.90 2.04
C LEU A 39 -6.78 -6.27 3.41
N VAL A 40 -7.80 -5.78 4.09
CA VAL A 40 -7.70 -5.20 5.44
C VAL A 40 -7.18 -6.26 6.44
N ALA A 41 -7.67 -7.49 6.39
CA ALA A 41 -7.24 -8.58 7.28
C ALA A 41 -5.75 -8.95 7.13
N GLY A 42 -5.12 -8.65 5.99
CA GLY A 42 -3.69 -8.86 5.78
C GLY A 42 -2.81 -7.64 6.10
N VAL A 43 -3.39 -6.53 6.54
CA VAL A 43 -2.64 -5.32 6.87
C VAL A 43 -1.82 -5.54 8.15
N HIS A 44 -0.53 -5.27 8.05
CA HIS A 44 0.37 -5.16 9.19
C HIS A 44 0.82 -3.71 9.36
N THR A 45 0.40 -3.05 10.43
CA THR A 45 0.69 -1.63 10.69
C THR A 45 2.01 -1.39 11.40
N VAL A 46 2.65 -2.44 11.93
CA VAL A 46 3.97 -2.35 12.55
C VAL A 46 5.05 -2.52 11.49
N LEU A 47 5.97 -1.56 11.42
CA LEU A 47 7.20 -1.64 10.63
C LEU A 47 8.38 -1.24 11.50
N ASN A 48 9.22 -2.21 11.85
CA ASN A 48 10.41 -2.02 12.70
C ASN A 48 11.67 -2.13 11.84
N PRO A 49 12.15 -1.02 11.25
CA PRO A 49 13.35 -1.06 10.44
C PRO A 49 14.61 -1.21 11.30
N VAL A 50 15.61 -1.91 10.76
CA VAL A 50 16.92 -2.08 11.41
C VAL A 50 17.60 -0.73 11.71
N LYS A 51 17.41 0.25 10.82
CA LYS A 51 17.79 1.64 11.04
C LYS A 51 16.54 2.51 11.11
N PRO A 52 16.24 3.15 12.24
CA PRO A 52 15.12 4.07 12.31
C PRO A 52 15.36 5.27 11.40
N LEU A 53 14.29 5.81 10.83
CA LEU A 53 14.35 7.09 10.15
C LEU A 53 14.53 8.20 11.20
N PRO A 54 15.35 9.23 10.91
CA PRO A 54 15.39 10.42 11.76
C PRO A 54 14.03 11.13 11.74
N ALA A 55 13.75 11.94 12.75
CA ALA A 55 12.48 12.68 12.86
C ALA A 55 12.20 13.59 11.64
N PHE A 56 13.27 14.20 11.10
CA PHE A 56 13.23 15.04 9.92
C PHE A 56 14.17 14.49 8.84
N PRO A 57 13.72 13.52 8.02
CA PRO A 57 14.56 12.91 7.00
C PRO A 57 14.78 13.84 5.80
N THR A 58 15.99 13.79 5.24
CA THR A 58 16.32 14.46 3.98
C THR A 58 15.72 13.72 2.79
N ALA A 59 15.62 14.38 1.63
CA ALA A 59 15.16 13.73 0.39
C ALA A 59 15.98 12.48 0.03
N ALA A 60 17.31 12.52 0.21
CA ALA A 60 18.18 11.38 -0.05
C ALA A 60 17.93 10.20 0.94
N GLN A 61 17.55 10.51 2.18
CA GLN A 61 17.15 9.48 3.16
C GLN A 61 15.78 8.90 2.81
N LEU A 62 14.84 9.72 2.32
CA LEU A 62 13.52 9.26 1.88
C LEU A 62 13.61 8.28 0.70
N GLN A 63 14.57 8.46 -0.22
CA GLN A 63 14.82 7.50 -1.30
C GLN A 63 15.31 6.13 -0.79
N ARG A 64 15.81 6.06 0.45
CA ARG A 64 16.38 4.86 1.07
C ARG A 64 15.49 4.33 2.19
N ILE A 65 14.24 4.78 2.28
CA ILE A 65 13.30 4.30 3.29
C ILE A 65 13.18 2.77 3.24
N PRO A 66 12.92 2.12 4.38
CA PRO A 66 12.62 0.70 4.42
C PRO A 66 11.29 0.44 3.69
N HIS A 67 11.28 -0.60 2.85
CA HIS A 67 10.06 -1.11 2.20
C HIS A 67 9.84 -2.55 2.65
N ARG A 68 8.62 -2.88 3.07
CA ARG A 68 8.20 -4.26 3.24
C ARG A 68 7.17 -4.59 2.17
N LEU A 69 7.45 -5.63 1.38
CA LEU A 69 6.44 -6.26 0.53
C LEU A 69 6.09 -7.62 1.12
N ALA A 70 4.81 -7.81 1.44
CA ALA A 70 4.24 -9.13 1.71
C ALA A 70 3.45 -9.59 0.48
N TYR A 71 3.54 -10.88 0.18
CA TYR A 71 2.78 -11.53 -0.89
C TYR A 71 2.10 -12.76 -0.33
N ARG A 72 0.83 -12.95 -0.69
CA ARG A 72 0.08 -14.15 -0.33
C ARG A 72 -0.75 -14.62 -1.51
N ARG A 73 -0.61 -15.90 -1.86
CA ARG A 73 -1.59 -16.58 -2.71
C ARG A 73 -2.84 -16.89 -1.90
N ILE A 74 -3.99 -16.45 -2.42
CA ILE A 74 -5.29 -16.71 -1.79
C ILE A 74 -5.88 -17.99 -2.37
N ASN A 75 -5.81 -18.14 -3.70
CA ASN A 75 -6.19 -19.35 -4.41
C ASN A 75 -5.39 -19.43 -5.74
N ARG A 76 -5.77 -20.35 -6.64
CA ARG A 76 -5.09 -20.54 -7.94
C ARG A 76 -5.08 -19.28 -8.81
N ASN A 77 -6.10 -18.44 -8.73
CA ASN A 77 -6.28 -17.28 -9.61
C ASN A 77 -6.06 -15.95 -8.88
N THR A 78 -6.24 -15.90 -7.57
CA THR A 78 -6.16 -14.67 -6.79
C THR A 78 -4.89 -14.60 -5.95
N ALA A 79 -4.28 -13.43 -5.90
CA ALA A 79 -3.17 -13.13 -5.00
C ALA A 79 -3.30 -11.74 -4.41
N CYS A 80 -2.76 -11.54 -3.21
CA CYS A 80 -2.72 -10.24 -2.56
C CYS A 80 -1.28 -9.84 -2.27
N TYR A 81 -1.06 -8.53 -2.30
CA TYR A 81 0.20 -7.87 -2.04
C TYR A 81 -0.04 -6.76 -1.02
N TRP A 82 0.88 -6.60 -0.07
CA TRP A 82 0.88 -5.48 0.87
C TRP A 82 2.24 -4.84 0.86
N HIS A 83 2.29 -3.60 0.38
CA HIS A 83 3.48 -2.78 0.39
C HIS A 83 3.38 -1.76 1.53
N THR A 84 4.19 -1.95 2.57
CA THR A 84 4.24 -1.08 3.74
C THR A 84 5.49 -0.21 3.70
N VAL A 85 5.33 1.10 3.88
CA VAL A 85 6.41 2.06 4.04
C VAL A 85 6.15 3.02 5.21
N PRO A 86 7.19 3.63 5.79
CA PRO A 86 7.02 4.72 6.75
C PRO A 86 6.29 5.90 6.11
N ALA A 87 5.32 6.46 6.83
CA ALA A 87 4.53 7.62 6.42
C ALA A 87 4.84 8.89 7.24
N GLY A 88 5.79 8.81 8.18
CA GLY A 88 6.14 9.91 9.08
C GLY A 88 5.33 9.88 10.37
N SER A 89 5.01 11.06 10.91
CA SER A 89 4.12 11.18 12.06
C SER A 89 2.66 11.01 11.65
N ASP A 90 1.86 10.43 12.53
CA ASP A 90 0.40 10.45 12.39
C ASP A 90 -0.16 11.86 12.69
N HIS A 91 -1.49 12.01 12.62
CA HIS A 91 -2.14 13.30 12.86
C HIS A 91 -1.92 13.82 14.30
N THR A 92 -1.62 12.95 15.26
CA THR A 92 -1.36 13.32 16.66
C THR A 92 0.09 13.74 16.88
N GLY A 93 0.92 13.69 15.84
CA GLY A 93 2.36 13.93 15.91
C GLY A 93 3.15 12.70 16.38
N ARG A 94 2.50 11.57 16.66
CA ARG A 94 3.20 10.35 17.09
C ARG A 94 4.01 9.79 15.92
N PRO A 95 5.32 9.56 16.10
CA PRO A 95 6.14 8.95 15.07
C PRO A 95 5.75 7.48 14.86
N GLY A 96 6.11 6.93 13.70
CA GLY A 96 5.91 5.52 13.40
C GLY A 96 4.61 5.21 12.64
N ASN A 97 3.98 6.21 12.02
CA ASN A 97 2.92 5.97 11.07
C ASN A 97 3.47 5.22 9.85
N VAL A 98 2.66 4.34 9.27
CA VAL A 98 2.99 3.62 8.05
C VAL A 98 1.87 3.79 7.05
N PHE A 99 2.25 3.79 5.77
CA PHE A 99 1.33 3.74 4.67
C PHE A 99 1.37 2.34 4.07
N VAL A 100 0.21 1.68 4.02
CA VAL A 100 0.06 0.38 3.38
C VAL A 100 -0.70 0.56 2.08
N HIS A 101 -0.03 0.28 0.96
CA HIS A 101 -0.70 0.08 -0.32
C HIS A 101 -0.94 -1.41 -0.51
N ALA A 102 -2.20 -1.83 -0.45
CA ALA A 102 -2.60 -3.22 -0.64
C ALA A 102 -3.21 -3.40 -2.03
N MET A 103 -2.86 -4.50 -2.70
CA MET A 103 -3.34 -4.82 -4.05
C MET A 103 -3.79 -6.28 -4.11
N LEU A 104 -4.95 -6.51 -4.69
CA LEU A 104 -5.48 -7.81 -5.07
C LEU A 104 -5.32 -7.97 -6.59
N ASP A 105 -4.75 -9.08 -7.03
CA ASP A 105 -4.71 -9.50 -8.43
C ASP A 105 -5.68 -10.67 -8.62
N ARG A 106 -6.79 -10.43 -9.34
CA ARG A 106 -7.84 -11.42 -9.64
C ARG A 106 -7.39 -12.47 -10.66
N GLU A 107 -6.27 -12.23 -11.34
CA GLU A 107 -5.75 -13.08 -12.42
C GLU A 107 -4.29 -13.52 -12.22
N ALA A 108 -3.79 -13.53 -10.99
CA ALA A 108 -2.45 -13.99 -10.64
C ALA A 108 -2.14 -15.45 -11.06
N GLY A 109 -3.17 -16.25 -11.38
CA GLY A 109 -3.03 -17.59 -11.95
C GLY A 109 -2.71 -17.64 -13.45
N LYS A 110 -2.92 -16.54 -14.18
CA LYS A 110 -2.65 -16.50 -15.62
C LYS A 110 -1.14 -16.29 -15.85
N ALA A 111 -0.54 -17.08 -16.75
CA ALA A 111 0.88 -16.95 -17.09
C ALA A 111 1.20 -15.61 -17.75
N GLN A 112 0.24 -15.04 -18.48
CA GLN A 112 0.43 -13.80 -19.23
C GLN A 112 0.21 -12.57 -18.33
N GLY A 113 1.20 -11.66 -18.29
CA GLY A 113 1.12 -10.41 -17.55
C GLY A 113 1.31 -10.52 -16.03
N SER A 114 1.68 -11.69 -15.52
CA SER A 114 1.98 -11.89 -14.09
C SER A 114 3.43 -11.52 -13.78
N TYR A 115 3.60 -10.72 -12.73
CA TYR A 115 4.91 -10.39 -12.19
C TYR A 115 5.34 -11.44 -11.16
N ARG A 116 6.64 -11.68 -11.06
CA ARG A 116 7.17 -12.32 -9.86
C ARG A 116 7.00 -11.34 -8.70
N PRO A 117 6.52 -11.76 -7.52
CA PRO A 117 6.29 -10.84 -6.42
C PRO A 117 7.50 -9.96 -6.08
N ILE A 118 8.71 -10.50 -6.18
CA ILE A 118 9.95 -9.76 -5.91
C ILE A 118 10.21 -8.61 -6.91
N GLU A 119 9.75 -8.71 -8.16
CA GLU A 119 9.87 -7.63 -9.14
C GLU A 119 9.06 -6.39 -8.72
N LEU A 120 8.04 -6.58 -7.88
CA LEU A 120 7.23 -5.48 -7.40
C LEU A 120 7.83 -4.80 -6.18
N TRP A 121 8.74 -5.40 -5.41
CA TRP A 121 9.12 -4.89 -4.07
C TRP A 121 9.48 -3.39 -3.98
N ARG A 122 10.18 -2.85 -4.98
CA ARG A 122 10.51 -1.42 -5.09
C ARG A 122 10.02 -0.77 -6.38
N SER A 123 8.97 -1.33 -6.97
CA SER A 123 8.36 -0.76 -8.17
C SER A 123 7.77 0.62 -7.87
N GLN A 124 7.93 1.55 -8.83
CA GLN A 124 7.30 2.88 -8.78
C GLN A 124 5.77 2.84 -8.84
N ARG A 125 5.18 1.66 -9.05
CA ARG A 125 3.74 1.43 -9.00
C ARG A 125 3.19 1.52 -7.57
N TRP A 126 4.04 1.35 -6.55
CA TRP A 126 3.62 1.49 -5.16
C TRP A 126 3.56 2.94 -4.73
N LEU A 127 2.52 3.28 -3.98
CA LEU A 127 2.39 4.56 -3.33
C LEU A 127 3.31 4.59 -2.10
N CYS A 128 4.16 5.61 -2.04
CA CYS A 128 5.09 5.84 -0.94
C CYS A 128 5.02 7.27 -0.39
N PRO A 129 3.84 7.78 0.01
CA PRO A 129 3.73 9.13 0.55
C PRO A 129 4.44 9.23 1.91
N TYR A 130 5.11 10.36 2.15
CA TYR A 130 5.75 10.66 3.42
C TYR A 130 5.30 12.03 3.94
N GLY A 131 4.80 12.07 5.18
CA GLY A 131 4.27 13.27 5.83
C GLY A 131 2.77 13.47 5.60
N GLY A 132 2.12 14.16 6.54
CA GLY A 132 0.66 14.29 6.60
C GLY A 132 0.04 14.86 5.31
N ALA A 133 0.64 15.90 4.72
CA ALA A 133 0.14 16.49 3.48
C ALA A 133 0.21 15.53 2.27
N ALA A 134 1.32 14.81 2.12
CA ALA A 134 1.47 13.82 1.06
C ALA A 134 0.50 12.65 1.24
N VAL A 135 0.35 12.15 2.48
CA VAL A 135 -0.61 11.10 2.80
C VAL A 135 -2.04 11.54 2.49
N ALA A 136 -2.43 12.75 2.89
CA ALA A 136 -3.76 13.31 2.64
C ALA A 136 -4.06 13.46 1.14
N GLY A 137 -3.13 14.01 0.36
CA GLY A 137 -3.28 14.21 -1.09
C GLY A 137 -3.18 12.94 -1.94
N GLN A 138 -2.70 11.83 -1.38
CA GLN A 138 -2.45 10.62 -2.16
C GLN A 138 -3.74 9.91 -2.60
N SER A 139 -3.89 9.62 -3.89
CA SER A 139 -4.99 8.80 -4.40
C SER A 139 -4.55 7.41 -4.88
N CYS A 140 -5.45 6.42 -4.75
CA CYS A 140 -5.24 5.08 -5.29
C CYS A 140 -5.41 5.07 -6.82
N PRO A 141 -4.53 4.39 -7.57
CA PRO A 141 -4.70 4.22 -9.01
C PRO A 141 -6.03 3.52 -9.34
N GLN A 142 -6.81 4.10 -10.26
CA GLN A 142 -8.07 3.47 -10.69
C GLN A 142 -7.87 2.29 -11.64
N ASN A 143 -6.73 2.24 -12.34
CA ASN A 143 -6.41 1.19 -13.30
C ASN A 143 -4.90 0.90 -13.33
N HIS A 144 -4.49 -0.27 -12.82
CA HIS A 144 -3.18 -0.82 -13.17
C HIS A 144 -3.30 -1.55 -14.51
N ARG A 145 -3.02 -0.86 -15.62
CA ARG A 145 -2.71 -1.56 -16.86
C ARG A 145 -1.41 -2.35 -16.64
N GLY A 146 -1.35 -3.54 -17.25
CA GLY A 146 -0.29 -4.53 -17.07
C GLY A 146 1.13 -4.03 -17.39
N ARG A 147 2.07 -4.97 -17.48
CA ARG A 147 3.52 -4.75 -17.69
C ARG A 147 3.82 -3.54 -18.59
N ALA A 148 4.32 -2.47 -17.97
CA ALA A 148 5.07 -1.47 -18.72
C ALA A 148 6.31 -2.22 -19.21
N THR A 149 6.44 -2.32 -20.52
CA THR A 149 7.64 -2.83 -21.20
C THR A 149 8.87 -2.04 -20.71
N PRO A 150 10.05 -2.70 -20.69
CA PRO A 150 11.27 -2.15 -20.10
C PRO A 150 11.71 -0.83 -20.72
#